data_AF-A0A1M3PY81-F1
#
_entry.id   AF-A0A1M3PY81-F1
#
_cell.length_a   1.000
_cell.length_b   1.000
_cell.length_c   1.000
_cell.angle_alpha   90.00
_cell.angle_beta   90.00
_cell.angle_gamma   90.00
#
_symmetry.space_group_name_H-M   'P 1'
#
loop_
_entity.id
_entity.type
_entity.pdbx_description
1 polymer ?
#
loop_
_entity_poly.entity_id
_entity_poly.type
_entity_poly.pdbx_seq_one_letter_code
_entity_poly.pdbx_strand_id
1 'polypeptide(L)'
;MATIEGVGRVGQPAPAGRGGARVAGPGFQVAARQPPAAAAAAPAAEVSLAGMLALQEMEEGEVRDRAARRRGQDLLAQLAGLQRALLAASGPGAAEASAGAALHRLSTLAEAVPQAADPRLRQAVAAIVLRSRVELARYEHDNSENITPLPR
;
A
#
# COMPACT_ATOMS: atom_id res chain seq x y z
N MET A 1 14.23 -26.64 -4.88
CA MET A 1 15.28 -25.61 -5.05
C MET A 1 14.90 -24.79 -6.26
N ALA A 2 14.43 -23.55 -6.07
CA ALA A 2 13.96 -22.70 -7.15
C ALA A 2 15.06 -21.67 -7.50
N THR A 3 15.53 -21.68 -8.74
CA THR A 3 16.49 -20.72 -9.27
C THR A 3 15.73 -19.53 -9.85
N ILE A 4 16.07 -18.31 -9.40
CA ILE A 4 15.50 -17.07 -9.91
C ILE A 4 16.22 -16.73 -11.23
N GLU A 5 15.44 -16.65 -12.29
CA GLU A 5 15.86 -16.33 -13.66
C GLU A 5 16.09 -14.81 -13.79
N GLY A 6 17.16 -14.44 -14.51
CA GLY A 6 17.77 -13.11 -14.47
C GLY A 6 16.96 -11.99 -15.14
N VAL A 7 17.12 -10.79 -14.60
CA VAL A 7 16.56 -9.54 -15.14
C VAL A 7 17.36 -9.06 -16.35
N GLY A 8 16.64 -8.75 -17.44
CA GLY A 8 17.19 -8.34 -18.73
C GLY A 8 17.99 -7.03 -18.68
N ARG A 9 19.07 -7.01 -19.45
CA ARG A 9 20.03 -5.90 -19.59
C ARG A 9 19.42 -4.76 -20.41
N VAL A 10 19.30 -3.58 -19.80
CA VAL A 10 18.91 -2.34 -20.51
C VAL A 10 20.07 -1.94 -21.44
N GLY A 11 19.79 -1.85 -22.73
CA GLY A 11 20.76 -1.48 -23.77
C GLY A 11 21.21 -0.03 -23.66
N GLN A 12 22.51 0.19 -23.71
CA GLN A 12 23.14 1.51 -23.71
C GLN A 12 23.37 1.96 -25.16
N PRO A 13 22.94 3.17 -25.58
CA PRO A 13 23.25 3.64 -26.93
C PRO A 13 24.73 4.02 -27.02
N ALA A 14 25.41 3.49 -28.04
CA ALA A 14 26.81 3.78 -28.34
C ALA A 14 26.99 5.20 -28.93
N PRO A 15 28.08 5.92 -28.61
CA PRO A 15 28.41 7.18 -29.26
C PRO A 15 29.03 6.93 -30.65
N ALA A 16 28.43 7.49 -31.70
CA ALA A 16 29.03 7.47 -33.03
C ALA A 16 30.15 8.52 -33.12
N GLY A 17 31.37 8.03 -33.30
CA GLY A 17 32.60 8.81 -33.39
C GLY A 17 32.66 9.70 -34.63
N ARG A 18 33.31 10.85 -34.45
CA ARG A 18 33.63 11.84 -35.49
C ARG A 18 34.92 11.40 -36.18
N GLY A 19 34.81 10.77 -37.35
CA GLY A 19 35.94 10.39 -38.19
C GLY A 19 35.82 11.05 -39.56
N GLY A 20 36.63 12.10 -39.80
CA GLY A 20 36.76 12.71 -41.10
C GLY A 20 37.71 11.92 -42.00
N ALA A 21 37.36 11.79 -43.29
CA ALA A 21 38.31 11.46 -44.33
C ALA A 21 37.93 12.24 -45.60
N ARG A 22 38.85 13.10 -46.05
CA ARG A 22 38.81 13.73 -47.38
C ARG A 22 39.43 12.75 -48.37
N VAL A 23 38.73 12.44 -49.46
CA VAL A 23 39.35 11.92 -50.69
C VAL A 23 38.63 12.52 -51.90
N ALA A 24 39.41 13.12 -52.79
CA ALA A 24 38.96 13.72 -54.05
C ALA A 24 39.01 12.70 -55.20
N GLY A 25 37.99 12.72 -56.07
CA GLY A 25 37.92 11.95 -57.33
C GLY A 25 36.58 12.18 -58.05
N PRO A 26 36.54 12.15 -59.40
CA PRO A 26 35.39 12.65 -60.17
C PRO A 26 34.36 11.54 -60.42
N GLY A 27 33.18 11.64 -59.82
CA GLY A 27 32.09 10.71 -60.10
C GLY A 27 30.83 10.95 -59.26
N PHE A 28 29.69 10.87 -59.95
CA PHE A 28 28.30 10.81 -59.47
C PHE A 28 27.84 11.90 -58.48
N GLN A 29 27.02 12.85 -58.98
CA GLN A 29 26.31 13.80 -58.13
C GLN A 29 24.95 13.25 -57.72
N VAL A 30 24.71 13.17 -56.42
CA VAL A 30 23.38 12.90 -55.84
C VAL A 30 22.66 14.24 -55.69
N ALA A 31 21.47 14.36 -56.29
CA ALA A 31 20.63 15.55 -56.16
C ALA A 31 20.45 15.90 -54.67
N ALA A 32 20.66 17.17 -54.32
CA ALA A 32 20.43 17.66 -52.98
C ALA A 32 18.98 17.37 -52.60
N ARG A 33 18.78 16.40 -51.69
CA ARG A 33 17.47 16.15 -51.09
C ARG A 33 17.10 17.42 -50.35
N GLN A 34 16.07 18.10 -50.85
CA GLN A 34 15.42 19.21 -50.15
C GLN A 34 15.15 18.76 -48.71
N PRO A 35 15.50 19.57 -47.69
CA PRO A 35 15.17 19.21 -46.32
C PRO A 35 13.66 18.97 -46.27
N PRO A 36 13.18 17.87 -45.65
CA PRO A 36 11.76 17.76 -45.39
C PRO A 36 11.35 19.04 -44.67
N ALA A 37 10.37 19.75 -45.22
CA ALA A 37 9.78 20.88 -44.52
C ALA A 37 9.46 20.41 -43.11
N ALA A 38 9.97 21.12 -42.10
CA ALA A 38 9.63 20.83 -40.72
C ALA A 38 8.10 20.88 -40.64
N ALA A 39 7.47 19.71 -40.56
CA ALA A 39 6.05 19.63 -40.28
C ALA A 39 5.88 20.37 -38.95
N ALA A 40 5.08 21.45 -38.98
CA ALA A 40 4.75 22.18 -37.76
C ALA A 40 4.29 21.14 -36.73
N ALA A 41 4.96 21.10 -35.58
CA ALA A 41 4.54 20.25 -34.48
C ALA A 41 3.06 20.57 -34.22
N ALA A 42 2.20 19.56 -34.33
CA ALA A 42 0.79 19.73 -34.01
C ALA A 42 0.70 20.34 -32.59
N PRO A 43 -0.17 21.34 -32.36
CA PRO A 43 -0.30 21.93 -31.04
C PRO A 43 -0.63 20.80 -30.07
N ALA A 44 0.18 20.67 -29.00
CA ALA A 44 -0.12 19.72 -27.94
C ALA A 44 -1.51 20.04 -27.43
N ALA A 45 -2.39 19.04 -27.40
CA ALA A 45 -3.73 19.21 -26.85
C ALA A 45 -3.62 19.78 -25.43
N GLU A 46 -4.41 20.82 -25.12
CA GLU A 46 -4.43 21.41 -23.79
C GLU A 46 -4.85 20.34 -22.77
N VAL A 47 -3.88 19.84 -22.01
CA VAL A 47 -4.16 18.96 -20.88
C VAL A 47 -4.76 19.83 -19.78
N SER A 48 -6.06 19.68 -19.55
CA SER A 48 -6.75 20.37 -18.46
C SER A 48 -6.15 19.98 -17.11
N LEU A 49 -5.67 20.96 -16.35
CA LEU A 49 -5.19 20.78 -14.98
C LEU A 49 -6.21 20.07 -14.09
N ALA A 50 -7.50 20.36 -14.28
CA ALA A 50 -8.59 19.71 -13.56
C ALA A 50 -8.64 18.19 -13.83
N GLY A 51 -8.32 17.77 -15.06
CA GLY A 51 -8.22 16.35 -15.41
C GLY A 51 -7.05 15.66 -14.71
N MET A 52 -5.90 16.33 -14.60
CA MET A 52 -4.74 15.79 -13.87
C MET A 52 -5.00 15.70 -12.36
N LEU A 53 -5.64 16.70 -11.77
CA LEU A 53 -6.01 16.67 -10.34
C LEU A 53 -7.04 15.57 -10.05
N ALA A 54 -8.04 15.39 -10.92
CA ALA A 54 -9.02 14.31 -10.75
C ALA A 54 -8.35 12.92 -10.79
N LEU A 55 -7.34 12.71 -11.65
CA LEU A 55 -6.58 11.46 -11.68
C LEU A 55 -5.76 11.24 -10.39
N GLN A 56 -5.16 12.30 -9.84
CA GLN A 56 -4.42 12.23 -8.57
C GLN A 56 -5.33 11.87 -7.39
N GLU A 57 -6.49 12.52 -7.28
CA GLU A 57 -7.47 12.23 -6.22
C GLU A 57 -8.00 10.78 -6.28
N MET A 58 -8.17 10.23 -7.50
CA MET A 58 -8.54 8.83 -7.68
C MET A 58 -7.46 7.88 -7.16
N GLU A 59 -6.19 8.14 -7.48
CA GLU A 59 -5.07 7.32 -7.00
C GLU A 59 -4.95 7.37 -5.46
N GLU A 60 -5.15 8.54 -4.86
CA GLU A 60 -5.19 8.71 -3.41
C GLU A 60 -6.35 7.94 -2.76
N GLY A 61 -7.50 7.84 -3.44
CA GLY A 61 -8.63 7.02 -3.02
C GLY A 61 -8.26 5.54 -2.92
N GLU A 62 -7.62 4.99 -3.96
CA GLU A 62 -7.19 3.60 -4.00
C GLU A 62 -6.09 3.29 -2.98
N VAL A 63 -5.16 4.23 -2.74
CA VAL A 63 -4.14 4.10 -1.69
C VAL A 63 -4.79 4.02 -0.30
N ARG A 64 -5.76 4.90 -0.01
CA ARG A 64 -6.52 4.89 1.25
C ARG A 64 -7.30 3.59 1.44
N ASP A 65 -7.96 3.10 0.39
CA ASP A 65 -8.70 1.85 0.44
C ASP A 65 -7.78 0.64 0.68
N ARG A 66 -6.61 0.59 0.04
CA ARG A 66 -5.62 -0.46 0.29
C ARG A 66 -5.11 -0.42 1.73
N ALA A 67 -4.82 0.77 2.26
CA ALA A 67 -4.38 0.94 3.64
C ALA A 67 -5.46 0.51 4.64
N ALA A 68 -6.71 0.92 4.42
CA ALA A 68 -7.85 0.53 5.25
C ALA A 68 -8.12 -0.97 5.20
N ARG A 69 -8.03 -1.61 4.02
CA ARG A 69 -8.15 -3.08 3.89
C ARG A 69 -7.09 -3.82 4.67
N ARG A 70 -5.81 -3.45 4.51
CA ARG A 70 -4.71 -4.07 5.26
C ARG A 70 -4.94 -3.94 6.76
N ARG A 71 -5.31 -2.74 7.22
CA ARG A 71 -5.59 -2.51 8.64
C ARG A 71 -6.78 -3.34 9.16
N GLY A 72 -7.85 -3.45 8.37
CA GLY A 72 -8.99 -4.31 8.71
C GLY A 72 -8.61 -5.79 8.80
N GLN A 73 -7.74 -6.27 7.91
CA GLN A 73 -7.22 -7.65 7.94
C GLN A 73 -6.37 -7.89 9.19
N ASP A 74 -5.50 -6.94 9.56
CA ASP A 74 -4.69 -7.03 10.77
C ASP A 74 -5.56 -7.09 12.03
N LEU A 75 -6.61 -6.28 12.10
CA LEU A 75 -7.58 -6.31 13.21
C LEU A 75 -8.31 -7.65 13.29
N LEU A 76 -8.77 -8.21 12.17
CA LEU A 76 -9.42 -9.52 12.13
C LEU A 76 -8.47 -10.64 12.56
N ALA A 77 -7.22 -10.60 12.10
CA ALA A 77 -6.20 -11.56 12.49
C ALA A 77 -5.94 -11.52 14.01
N GLN A 78 -5.89 -10.32 14.60
CA GLN A 78 -5.69 -10.17 16.05
C GLN A 78 -6.92 -10.57 16.86
N LEU A 79 -8.14 -10.30 16.39
CA LEU A 79 -9.35 -10.81 17.02
C LEU A 79 -9.38 -12.34 17.03
N ALA A 80 -9.04 -12.98 15.91
CA ALA A 80 -8.94 -14.43 15.84
C ALA A 80 -7.81 -14.97 16.75
N GLY A 81 -6.69 -14.25 16.85
CA GLY A 81 -5.60 -14.57 17.77
C GLY A 81 -6.03 -14.51 19.23
N LEU A 82 -6.76 -13.46 19.61
CA LEU A 82 -7.34 -13.31 20.94
C LEU A 82 -8.30 -14.45 21.26
N GLN A 83 -9.23 -14.78 20.35
CA GLN A 83 -10.15 -15.90 20.53
C GLN A 83 -9.41 -17.21 20.77
N ARG A 84 -8.35 -17.49 19.98
CA ARG A 84 -7.53 -18.69 20.20
C ARG A 84 -6.81 -18.65 21.55
N ALA A 85 -6.28 -17.52 21.97
CA ALA A 85 -5.61 -17.39 23.27
C ALA A 85 -6.58 -17.67 24.42
N LEU A 86 -7.79 -17.13 24.35
CA LEU A 86 -8.85 -17.37 25.33
C LEU A 86 -9.28 -18.85 25.38
N LEU A 87 -9.36 -19.52 24.23
CA LEU A 87 -9.75 -20.93 24.16
C LEU A 87 -8.62 -21.90 24.53
N ALA A 88 -7.37 -21.55 24.20
CA ALA A 88 -6.20 -22.40 24.47
C ALA A 88 -5.80 -22.39 25.95
N ALA A 89 -6.25 -21.39 26.70
CA ALA A 89 -5.88 -21.24 28.07
C ALA A 89 -6.54 -22.29 28.98
N SER A 90 -5.83 -23.39 29.23
CA SER A 90 -6.14 -24.36 30.27
C SER A 90 -5.49 -23.92 31.59
N GLY A 91 -6.08 -22.96 32.29
CA GLY A 91 -5.69 -22.58 33.66
C GLY A 91 -5.52 -21.07 33.89
N PRO A 92 -5.76 -20.60 35.14
CA PRO A 92 -5.93 -19.19 35.50
C PRO A 92 -4.63 -18.35 35.52
N GLY A 93 -3.71 -18.52 34.58
CA GLY A 93 -2.49 -17.67 34.52
C GLY A 93 -1.77 -17.66 33.18
N ALA A 94 -1.78 -18.77 32.43
CA ALA A 94 -1.29 -18.79 31.05
C ALA A 94 -2.25 -18.05 30.09
N ALA A 95 -3.54 -17.99 30.46
CA ALA A 95 -4.56 -17.20 29.78
C ALA A 95 -4.22 -15.73 29.73
N GLU A 96 -3.90 -15.15 30.90
CA GLU A 96 -3.78 -13.71 31.06
C GLU A 96 -2.57 -13.14 30.34
N ALA A 97 -1.43 -13.82 30.38
CA ALA A 97 -0.23 -13.35 29.69
C ALA A 97 -0.40 -13.36 28.16
N SER A 98 -1.00 -14.43 27.61
CA SER A 98 -1.21 -14.56 26.16
C SER A 98 -2.35 -13.68 25.64
N ALA A 99 -3.44 -13.56 26.40
CA ALA A 99 -4.55 -12.67 26.10
C ALA A 99 -4.14 -11.19 26.22
N GLY A 100 -3.40 -10.80 27.27
CA GLY A 100 -2.91 -9.44 27.47
C GLY A 100 -2.03 -8.95 26.32
N ALA A 101 -1.11 -9.78 25.83
CA ALA A 101 -0.30 -9.46 24.66
C ALA A 101 -1.10 -9.36 23.34
N ALA A 102 -2.20 -10.11 23.22
CA ALA A 102 -3.11 -9.99 22.08
C ALA A 102 -3.95 -8.71 22.15
N LEU A 103 -4.44 -8.36 23.35
CA LEU A 103 -5.23 -7.15 23.63
C LEU A 103 -4.43 -5.88 23.42
N HIS A 104 -3.19 -5.81 23.92
CA HIS A 104 -2.31 -4.66 23.68
C HIS A 104 -2.08 -4.42 22.18
N ARG A 105 -1.86 -5.49 21.40
CA ARG A 105 -1.74 -5.34 19.94
C ARG A 105 -3.04 -4.89 19.31
N LEU A 106 -4.18 -5.38 19.80
CA LEU A 106 -5.50 -4.99 19.31
C LEU A 106 -5.80 -3.50 19.58
N SER A 107 -5.43 -2.97 20.75
CA SER A 107 -5.62 -1.55 21.08
C SER A 107 -4.77 -0.66 20.17
N THR A 108 -3.48 -0.96 20.00
CA THR A 108 -2.59 -0.23 19.07
C THR A 108 -3.14 -0.27 17.63
N LEU A 109 -3.72 -1.40 17.21
CA LEU A 109 -4.32 -1.50 15.89
C LEU A 109 -5.60 -0.65 15.74
N ALA A 110 -6.38 -0.48 16.81
CA ALA A 110 -7.65 0.23 16.75
C ALA A 110 -7.53 1.76 16.80
N GLU A 111 -6.40 2.31 17.23
CA GLU A 111 -6.21 3.77 17.40
C GLU A 111 -6.10 4.53 16.08
N ALA A 112 -5.33 4.01 15.12
CA ALA A 112 -5.00 4.71 13.88
C ALA A 112 -5.45 3.90 12.65
N VAL A 113 -6.76 3.89 12.39
CA VAL A 113 -7.33 3.20 11.23
C VAL A 113 -7.60 4.19 10.10
N PRO A 114 -6.98 4.03 8.91
CA PRO A 114 -7.21 4.91 7.77
C PRO A 114 -8.68 4.93 7.34
N GLN A 115 -9.18 6.11 6.98
CA GLN A 115 -10.53 6.24 6.44
C GLN A 115 -10.55 5.88 4.96
N ALA A 116 -11.21 4.76 4.63
CA ALA A 116 -11.44 4.34 3.25
C ALA A 116 -12.27 5.36 2.45
N ALA A 117 -11.92 5.53 1.18
CA ALA A 117 -12.69 6.30 0.21
C ALA A 117 -13.97 5.55 -0.19
N ASP A 118 -13.89 4.23 -0.40
CA ASP A 118 -15.05 3.37 -0.63
C ASP A 118 -15.97 3.34 0.61
N PRO A 119 -17.23 3.80 0.51
CA PRO A 119 -18.18 3.81 1.63
C PRO A 119 -18.46 2.43 2.21
N ARG A 120 -18.48 1.37 1.39
CA ARG A 120 -18.76 0.02 1.87
C ARG A 120 -17.60 -0.53 2.68
N LEU A 121 -16.38 -0.34 2.17
CA LEU A 121 -15.16 -0.69 2.89
C LEU A 121 -15.06 0.08 4.21
N ARG A 122 -15.32 1.38 4.19
CA ARG A 122 -15.32 2.24 5.39
C ARG A 122 -16.29 1.72 6.45
N GLN A 123 -17.51 1.34 6.06
CA GLN A 123 -18.49 0.77 6.99
C GLN A 123 -18.02 -0.57 7.58
N ALA A 124 -17.47 -1.46 6.75
CA ALA A 124 -16.96 -2.74 7.21
C ALA A 124 -15.81 -2.57 8.20
N VAL A 125 -14.84 -1.71 7.88
CA VAL A 125 -13.71 -1.41 8.77
C VAL A 125 -14.17 -0.76 10.07
N ALA A 126 -15.15 0.16 10.02
CA ALA A 126 -15.72 0.77 11.22
C ALA A 126 -16.39 -0.28 12.14
N ALA A 127 -17.10 -1.26 11.57
CA ALA A 127 -17.71 -2.34 12.34
C ALA A 127 -16.66 -3.23 13.03
N ILE A 128 -15.55 -3.52 12.35
CA ILE A 128 -14.41 -4.27 12.92
C ILE A 128 -13.81 -3.48 14.09
N VAL A 129 -13.55 -2.18 13.92
CA VAL A 129 -13.02 -1.31 14.98
C VAL A 129 -13.95 -1.25 16.18
N LEU A 130 -15.26 -1.12 15.95
CA LEU A 130 -16.25 -1.15 17.02
C LEU A 130 -16.17 -2.47 17.81
N ARG A 131 -16.09 -3.61 17.12
CA ARG A 131 -15.92 -4.91 17.79
C ARG A 131 -14.64 -4.95 18.60
N SER A 132 -13.51 -4.50 18.05
CA SER A 132 -12.24 -4.45 18.77
C SER A 132 -12.32 -3.63 20.06
N ARG A 133 -12.99 -2.46 20.02
CA ARG A 133 -13.19 -1.62 21.21
C ARG A 133 -14.07 -2.29 22.27
N VAL A 134 -15.13 -2.98 21.84
CA VAL A 134 -16.00 -3.73 22.76
C VAL A 134 -15.24 -4.85 23.46
N GLU A 135 -14.38 -5.59 22.75
CA GLU A 135 -13.57 -6.65 23.37
C GLU A 135 -12.58 -6.09 24.39
N LEU A 136 -11.93 -4.95 24.10
CA LEU A 136 -11.04 -4.28 25.04
C LEU A 136 -11.80 -3.86 26.31
N ALA A 137 -12.95 -3.22 26.16
CA ALA A 137 -13.76 -2.78 27.29
C ALA A 137 -14.31 -3.95 28.12
N ARG A 138 -14.68 -5.07 27.49
CA ARG A 138 -15.11 -6.30 28.18
C ARG A 138 -13.99 -6.86 29.05
N TYR A 139 -12.79 -6.97 28.48
CA TYR A 139 -11.65 -7.50 29.22
C TYR A 139 -11.24 -6.59 30.39
N GLU A 140 -11.27 -5.27 30.20
CA GLU A 140 -11.03 -4.32 31.30
C GLU A 140 -12.05 -4.48 32.43
N HIS A 141 -13.32 -4.69 32.10
CA HIS A 141 -14.38 -4.93 33.07
C HIS A 141 -14.16 -6.23 33.85
N ASP A 142 -13.97 -7.36 33.15
CA ASP A 142 -13.74 -8.67 33.77
C ASP A 142 -12.49 -8.66 34.67
N ASN A 143 -11.44 -7.95 34.25
CA ASN A 143 -10.22 -7.80 35.04
C ASN A 143 -10.39 -6.87 36.26
N SER A 144 -11.26 -5.86 36.17
CA SER A 144 -11.57 -4.96 37.29
C SER A 144 -12.39 -5.64 38.39
N GLU A 145 -13.29 -6.56 38.04
CA GLU A 145 -14.08 -7.32 39.03
C GLU A 145 -13.22 -8.35 39.78
N ASN A 146 -12.16 -8.88 39.16
CA ASN A 146 -11.25 -9.84 39.79
C ASN A 146 -10.30 -9.24 40.84
N ILE A 147 -10.16 -7.91 40.93
CA ILE A 147 -9.18 -7.22 41.79
C ILE A 147 -9.76 -6.74 43.14
N THR A 148 -11.05 -6.97 43.44
CA THR A 148 -11.66 -6.49 44.70
C THR A 148 -11.74 -7.57 45.78
N PRO A 149 -10.82 -7.66 46.76
CA PRO A 149 -11.08 -8.41 47.99
C PRO A 149 -12.04 -7.59 48.86
N LEU A 150 -13.21 -8.15 49.17
CA LEU A 150 -14.12 -7.63 50.19
C LEU A 150 -13.37 -7.47 51.53
N PRO A 151 -13.37 -6.27 52.16
CA PRO A 151 -12.94 -6.16 53.54
C PRO A 151 -13.92 -6.93 54.44
N ARG A 152 -13.37 -7.80 55.29
CA ARG A 152 -14.11 -8.45 56.38
C ARG A 152 -14.38 -7.48 57.52
#